data_AF-A0A972LCP0-F1
#
_entry.id   AF-A0A972LCP0-F1
#
_cell.length_a   1.000
_cell.length_b   1.000
_cell.length_c   1.000
_cell.angle_alpha   90.00
_cell.angle_beta   90.00
_cell.angle_gamma   90.00
#
_symmetry.space_group_name_H-M   'P 1'
#
loop_
_entity.id
_entity.type
_entity.pdbx_description
1 polymer ?
#
loop_
_entity_poly.entity_id
_entity_poly.type
_entity_poly.pdbx_seq_one_letter_code
_entity_poly.pdbx_strand_id
1 'polypeptide(L)'
;MKKTLVILCLLVFARYSAAAVVIDRIVAVVGRDVITWSELYKSMEFEFSDKIAGLSPAEKKAVLERFQNQYLEKMIDLRVQLNEARKMNINVTESEVNRSIAMIRKKYGLNEKEFIKAIEAQGLTYDEYKERIYEQILASKAVNLAVASKIIVTDEDIDAYLKENKGSSAEGYRLRQIFLVKRSPEDNKRILQKVKVIMEHLKKGEPFDTVALRYSEGPNASRGGDLGFIKKEDLAP
;
A
#
# COMPACT_ATOMS: atom_id res chain seq x y z
N MET A 1 83.03 38.60 -28.51
CA MET A 1 83.41 37.60 -27.48
C MET A 1 82.18 37.36 -26.61
N LYS A 2 81.46 36.24 -26.83
CA LYS A 2 81.33 35.10 -25.88
C LYS A 2 80.73 35.57 -24.52
N LYS A 3 79.55 35.15 -24.04
CA LYS A 3 78.90 33.82 -24.12
C LYS A 3 77.38 33.92 -23.93
N THR A 4 76.69 33.11 -24.72
CA THR A 4 75.35 32.56 -24.57
C THR A 4 75.02 32.10 -23.14
N LEU A 5 73.85 32.47 -22.61
CA LEU A 5 73.20 31.78 -21.51
C LEU A 5 71.72 31.54 -21.84
N VAL A 6 71.52 30.40 -22.50
CA VAL A 6 70.45 29.41 -22.30
C VAL A 6 69.04 29.93 -22.00
N ILE A 7 68.26 29.93 -23.07
CA ILE A 7 66.83 29.60 -23.16
C ILE A 7 66.48 28.43 -22.24
N LEU A 8 65.69 28.66 -21.18
CA LEU A 8 64.81 27.65 -20.59
C LEU A 8 63.75 28.31 -19.69
N CYS A 9 62.78 29.01 -20.31
CA CYS A 9 61.53 29.36 -19.64
C CYS A 9 60.35 29.00 -20.55
N LEU A 10 60.40 27.77 -21.06
CA LEU A 10 59.30 27.13 -21.77
C LEU A 10 58.83 25.97 -20.88
N LEU A 11 57.53 25.94 -20.61
CA LEU A 11 56.77 24.82 -20.03
C LEU A 11 56.90 24.60 -18.51
N VAL A 12 56.46 25.58 -17.72
CA VAL A 12 55.69 25.27 -16.50
C VAL A 12 54.24 25.66 -16.75
N PHE A 13 53.61 25.01 -17.74
CA PHE A 13 52.17 24.79 -17.62
C PHE A 13 52.02 23.79 -16.49
N ALA A 14 51.88 24.31 -15.27
CA ALA A 14 51.37 23.54 -14.16
C ALA A 14 50.15 22.78 -14.68
N ARG A 15 50.25 21.46 -14.76
CA ARG A 15 49.10 20.60 -14.98
C ARG A 15 48.25 20.76 -13.73
N TYR A 16 47.38 21.77 -13.74
CA TYR A 16 46.15 21.72 -12.98
C TYR A 16 45.39 20.51 -13.52
N SER A 17 45.70 19.34 -12.97
CA SER A 17 44.73 18.27 -12.89
C SER A 17 43.65 18.82 -11.96
N ALA A 18 42.74 19.60 -12.52
CA ALA A 18 41.41 19.73 -11.98
C ALA A 18 40.84 18.31 -12.06
N ALA A 19 41.07 17.53 -11.01
CA ALA A 19 40.36 16.28 -10.81
C ALA A 19 38.90 16.69 -10.77
N ALA A 20 38.19 16.48 -11.89
CA ALA A 20 36.77 16.74 -11.97
C ALA A 20 36.09 15.84 -10.93
N VAL A 21 35.76 16.42 -9.78
CA VAL A 21 35.00 15.73 -8.75
C VAL A 21 33.61 15.56 -9.33
N VAL A 22 33.21 14.31 -9.56
CA VAL A 22 31.84 13.99 -9.97
C VAL A 22 30.96 14.28 -8.77
N ILE A 23 30.31 15.45 -8.77
CA ILE A 23 29.42 15.89 -7.70
C ILE A 23 28.11 15.09 -7.74
N ASP A 24 27.63 14.77 -8.94
CA ASP A 24 26.43 13.97 -9.16
C ASP A 24 26.51 13.28 -10.53
N ARG A 25 25.84 12.13 -10.68
CA ARG A 25 25.85 11.34 -11.92
C ARG A 25 24.45 10.98 -12.37
N ILE A 26 24.27 10.85 -13.68
CA ILE A 26 23.04 10.33 -14.26
C ILE A 26 23.00 8.82 -14.06
N VAL A 27 21.92 8.32 -13.46
CA VAL A 27 21.69 6.88 -13.27
C VAL A 27 20.66 6.32 -14.26
N ALA A 28 19.76 7.17 -14.77
CA ALA A 28 18.84 6.81 -15.84
C ALA A 28 18.38 8.03 -16.65
N VAL A 29 17.99 7.80 -17.90
CA VAL A 29 17.39 8.80 -18.79
C VAL A 29 16.05 8.25 -19.26
N VAL A 30 14.97 9.00 -19.07
CA VAL A 30 13.60 8.62 -19.40
C VAL A 30 12.99 9.68 -20.31
N GLY A 31 13.10 9.47 -21.61
CA GLY A 31 12.68 10.46 -22.61
C GLY A 31 13.49 11.76 -22.50
N ARG A 32 12.84 12.83 -22.00
CA ARG A 32 13.48 14.15 -21.78
C ARG A 32 13.92 14.37 -20.33
N ASP A 33 13.56 13.44 -19.44
CA ASP A 33 13.83 13.52 -18.03
C ASP A 33 15.07 12.70 -17.67
N VAL A 34 15.77 13.15 -16.63
CA VAL A 34 16.98 12.50 -16.12
C VAL A 34 16.78 12.20 -14.66
N ILE A 35 17.16 10.99 -14.23
CA ILE A 35 17.23 10.61 -12.83
C ILE A 35 18.70 10.62 -12.44
N THR A 36 19.02 11.41 -11.42
CA THR A 36 20.38 11.53 -10.87
C THR A 36 20.60 10.60 -9.69
N TRP A 37 21.86 10.34 -9.37
CA TRP A 37 22.21 9.51 -8.22
C TRP A 37 21.81 10.19 -6.91
N SER A 38 21.98 11.51 -6.80
CA SER A 38 21.55 12.27 -5.62
C SER A 38 20.02 12.21 -5.41
N GLU A 39 19.24 12.35 -6.49
CA GLU A 39 17.78 12.25 -6.48
C GLU A 39 17.31 10.84 -6.07
N LEU A 40 17.92 9.80 -6.65
CA LEU A 40 17.63 8.41 -6.30
C LEU A 40 17.89 8.17 -4.81
N TYR A 41 19.07 8.56 -4.33
CA TYR A 41 19.47 8.30 -2.94
C TYR A 41 18.60 9.09 -1.94
N LYS A 42 18.36 10.38 -2.18
CA LYS A 42 17.46 11.22 -1.34
C LYS A 42 16.03 10.64 -1.32
N SER A 43 15.53 10.15 -2.45
CA SER A 43 14.18 9.57 -2.52
C SER A 43 14.08 8.24 -1.75
N MET A 44 15.11 7.40 -1.83
CA MET A 44 15.17 6.15 -1.08
C MET A 44 15.33 6.37 0.43
N GLU A 45 16.15 7.34 0.86
CA GLU A 45 16.27 7.68 2.28
C GLU A 45 14.93 8.09 2.88
N PHE A 46 14.12 8.82 2.11
CA PHE A 46 12.76 9.15 2.50
C PHE A 46 11.83 7.93 2.53
N GLU A 47 11.75 7.15 1.44
CA GLU A 47 10.85 5.98 1.36
C GLU A 47 11.14 4.96 2.47
N PHE A 48 12.43 4.75 2.76
CA PHE A 48 12.88 3.75 3.71
C PHE A 48 13.20 4.35 5.08
N SER A 49 12.75 5.58 5.39
CA SER A 49 13.04 6.29 6.63
C SER A 49 12.82 5.41 7.87
N ASP A 50 11.71 4.68 7.90
CA ASP A 50 11.33 3.82 9.02
C ASP A 50 12.23 2.58 9.14
N LYS A 51 12.73 2.06 8.01
CA LYS A 51 13.61 0.88 7.98
C LYS A 51 15.06 1.22 8.32
N ILE A 52 15.46 2.45 8.01
CA ILE A 52 16.83 2.92 8.24
C ILE A 52 16.97 3.75 9.52
N ALA A 53 15.86 4.01 10.21
CA ALA A 53 15.84 4.69 11.51
C ALA A 53 16.70 3.90 12.52
N GLY A 54 17.61 4.60 13.20
CA GLY A 54 18.48 4.02 14.23
C GLY A 54 19.66 3.17 13.73
N LEU A 55 19.81 2.94 12.41
CA LEU A 55 20.95 2.22 11.84
C LEU A 55 22.22 3.08 11.78
N SER A 56 23.39 2.45 11.84
CA SER A 56 24.66 3.12 11.57
C SER A 56 24.78 3.53 10.09
N PRO A 57 25.61 4.52 9.73
CA PRO A 57 25.78 4.95 8.34
C PRO A 57 26.13 3.80 7.36
N ALA A 58 26.92 2.83 7.81
CA ALA A 58 27.29 1.67 6.99
C ALA A 58 26.10 0.73 6.73
N GLU A 59 25.28 0.47 7.76
CA GLU A 59 24.08 -0.36 7.65
C GLU A 59 23.01 0.30 6.78
N LYS A 60 22.79 1.62 6.96
CA LYS A 60 21.90 2.40 6.11
C LYS A 60 22.27 2.24 4.64
N LYS A 61 23.55 2.45 4.32
CA LYS A 61 24.08 2.31 2.96
C LYS A 61 23.84 0.91 2.40
N ALA A 62 24.11 -0.14 3.18
CA ALA A 62 23.88 -1.52 2.74
C ALA A 62 22.40 -1.83 2.46
N VAL A 63 21.48 -1.31 3.27
CA VAL A 63 20.03 -1.44 3.04
C VAL A 63 19.64 -0.72 1.75
N LEU A 64 20.08 0.52 1.57
CA LEU A 64 19.76 1.30 0.38
C LEU A 64 20.33 0.63 -0.88
N GLU A 65 21.59 0.23 -0.90
CA GLU A 65 22.21 -0.47 -2.03
C GLU A 65 21.45 -1.74 -2.44
N ARG A 66 20.91 -2.49 -1.47
CA ARG A 66 20.07 -3.68 -1.74
C ARG A 66 18.78 -3.35 -2.49
N PHE A 67 18.14 -2.23 -2.19
CA PHE A 67 16.88 -1.81 -2.81
C PHE A 67 17.07 -0.83 -3.98
N GLN A 68 18.32 -0.45 -4.28
CA GLN A 68 18.62 0.60 -5.25
C GLN A 68 18.02 0.31 -6.63
N ASN A 69 18.21 -0.88 -7.17
CA ASN A 69 17.72 -1.22 -8.51
C ASN A 69 16.20 -1.25 -8.57
N GLN A 70 15.55 -1.85 -7.56
CA GLN A 70 14.09 -1.90 -7.48
C GLN A 70 13.48 -0.50 -7.37
N TYR A 71 14.11 0.38 -6.57
CA TYR A 71 13.63 1.75 -6.42
C TYR A 71 13.92 2.60 -7.66
N LEU A 72 15.05 2.38 -8.33
CA LEU A 72 15.35 3.01 -9.61
C LEU A 72 14.29 2.65 -10.66
N GLU A 73 13.89 1.38 -10.77
CA GLU A 73 12.78 1.00 -11.66
C GLU A 73 11.48 1.71 -11.29
N LYS A 74 11.13 1.78 -10.00
CA LYS A 74 9.96 2.55 -9.52
C LYS A 74 10.01 4.02 -9.97
N MET A 75 11.19 4.66 -9.91
CA MET A 75 11.36 6.04 -10.35
C MET A 75 11.28 6.18 -11.88
N ILE A 76 11.81 5.22 -12.63
CA ILE A 76 11.69 5.18 -14.09
C ILE A 76 10.22 5.07 -14.49
N ASP A 77 9.48 4.14 -13.90
CA ASP A 77 8.06 3.94 -14.14
C ASP A 77 7.24 5.19 -13.84
N LEU A 78 7.49 5.82 -12.69
CA LEU A 78 6.86 7.10 -12.35
C LEU A 78 7.14 8.15 -13.42
N ARG A 79 8.39 8.26 -13.89
CA ARG A 79 8.75 9.25 -14.91
C ARG A 79 8.12 8.94 -16.27
N VAL A 80 7.96 7.67 -16.64
CA VAL A 80 7.20 7.27 -17.83
C VAL A 80 5.73 7.69 -17.70
N GLN A 81 5.10 7.42 -16.55
CA GLN A 81 3.71 7.77 -16.30
C GLN A 81 3.47 9.28 -16.33
N LEU A 82 4.36 10.06 -15.71
CA LEU A 82 4.30 11.53 -15.74
C LEU A 82 4.49 12.08 -17.16
N ASN A 83 5.37 11.46 -17.96
CA ASN A 83 5.54 11.82 -19.36
C ASN A 83 4.27 11.59 -20.18
N GLU A 84 3.60 10.45 -20.00
CA GLU A 84 2.32 10.19 -20.65
C GLU A 84 1.23 11.14 -20.15
N ALA A 85 1.18 11.43 -18.85
CA ALA A 85 0.25 12.39 -18.28
C ALA A 85 0.36 13.78 -18.93
N ARG A 86 1.60 14.26 -19.12
CA ARG A 86 1.89 15.52 -19.82
C ARG A 86 1.44 15.49 -21.28
N LYS A 87 1.70 14.40 -22.00
CA LYS A 87 1.26 14.24 -23.41
C LYS A 87 -0.26 14.27 -23.53
N MET A 88 -0.97 13.70 -22.55
CA MET A 88 -2.43 13.64 -22.49
C MET A 88 -3.07 14.93 -21.94
N ASN A 89 -2.28 15.94 -21.54
CA ASN A 89 -2.73 17.18 -20.90
C ASN A 89 -3.61 16.92 -19.66
N ILE A 90 -3.27 15.91 -18.87
CA ILE A 90 -3.97 15.61 -17.62
C ILE A 90 -3.62 16.69 -16.60
N ASN A 91 -4.65 17.20 -15.92
CA ASN A 91 -4.48 18.20 -14.87
C ASN A 91 -4.85 17.64 -13.48
N VAL A 92 -4.17 18.14 -12.46
CA VAL A 92 -4.46 17.87 -11.05
C VAL A 92 -4.67 19.20 -10.35
N THR A 93 -5.80 19.34 -9.68
CA THR A 93 -6.16 20.55 -8.95
C THR A 93 -5.58 20.53 -7.54
N GLU A 94 -5.34 21.71 -6.96
CA GLU A 94 -4.90 21.81 -5.57
C GLU A 94 -5.90 21.16 -4.58
N SER A 95 -7.19 21.23 -4.87
CA SER A 95 -8.23 20.55 -4.07
C SER A 95 -8.05 19.03 -4.04
N GLU A 96 -7.60 18.41 -5.15
CA GLU A 96 -7.31 16.98 -5.17
C GLU A 96 -6.10 16.63 -4.31
N VAL A 97 -5.03 17.42 -4.39
CA VAL A 97 -3.84 17.26 -3.54
C VAL A 97 -4.21 17.39 -2.05
N ASN A 98 -4.93 18.45 -1.69
CA ASN A 98 -5.34 18.70 -0.31
C ASN A 98 -6.28 17.60 0.23
N ARG A 99 -7.19 17.08 -0.61
CA ARG A 99 -8.04 15.94 -0.24
C ARG A 99 -7.23 14.67 0.00
N SER A 100 -6.26 14.36 -0.86
CA SER A 100 -5.36 13.22 -0.68
C SER A 100 -4.55 13.34 0.62
N ILE A 101 -4.00 14.52 0.91
CA ILE A 101 -3.29 14.79 2.16
C ILE A 101 -4.22 14.61 3.37
N ALA A 102 -5.46 15.11 3.31
CA ALA A 102 -6.44 14.95 4.38
C ALA A 102 -6.78 13.47 4.63
N MET A 103 -6.90 12.65 3.58
CA MET A 103 -7.11 11.21 3.70
C MET A 103 -5.92 10.51 4.35
N ILE A 104 -4.69 10.87 3.97
CA ILE A 104 -3.46 10.34 4.58
C ILE A 104 -3.41 10.71 6.06
N ARG A 105 -3.64 11.98 6.41
CA ARG A 105 -3.72 12.45 7.80
C ARG A 105 -4.73 11.64 8.62
N LYS A 106 -5.94 11.43 8.06
CA LYS A 106 -6.99 10.63 8.71
C LYS A 106 -6.57 9.17 8.91
N LYS A 107 -5.90 8.57 7.92
CA LYS A 107 -5.41 7.18 8.00
C LYS A 107 -4.41 6.98 9.15
N TYR A 108 -3.56 7.97 9.40
CA TYR A 108 -2.55 7.93 10.48
C TYR A 108 -3.02 8.59 11.78
N GLY A 109 -4.24 9.15 11.82
CA GLY A 109 -4.77 9.82 13.00
C GLY A 109 -4.02 11.11 13.38
N LEU A 110 -3.34 11.76 12.43
CA LEU A 110 -2.48 12.92 12.68
C LEU A 110 -3.23 14.23 12.45
N ASN A 111 -3.08 15.18 13.37
CA ASN A 111 -3.48 16.57 13.12
C ASN A 111 -2.48 17.28 12.18
N GLU A 112 -2.80 18.50 11.74
CA GLU A 112 -2.01 19.21 10.72
C GLU A 112 -0.58 19.48 11.17
N LYS A 113 -0.43 19.93 12.42
CA LYS A 113 0.87 20.30 12.98
C LYS A 113 1.74 19.05 13.18
N GLU A 114 1.15 17.96 13.65
CA GLU A 114 1.83 16.67 13.79
C GLU A 114 2.25 16.12 12.44
N PHE A 115 1.39 16.24 11.43
CA PHE A 115 1.68 15.78 10.08
C PHE A 115 2.84 16.54 9.43
N ILE A 116 2.84 17.87 9.52
CA ILE A 116 3.94 18.71 9.03
C ILE A 116 5.25 18.33 9.74
N LYS A 117 5.22 18.21 11.07
CA LYS A 117 6.41 17.77 11.85
C LYS A 117 6.91 16.39 11.44
N ALA A 118 6.01 15.46 11.13
CA ALA A 118 6.40 14.12 10.67
C ALA A 118 7.10 14.17 9.31
N ILE A 119 6.62 15.01 8.39
CA ILE A 119 7.26 15.24 7.08
C ILE A 119 8.64 15.89 7.25
N GLU A 120 8.74 16.92 8.10
CA GLU A 120 10.01 17.61 8.39
C GLU A 120 11.03 16.69 9.06
N ALA A 121 10.57 15.80 9.96
CA ALA A 121 11.43 14.79 10.59
C ALA A 121 12.01 13.78 9.58
N GLN A 122 11.36 13.62 8.43
CA GLN A 122 11.83 12.79 7.31
C GLN A 122 12.67 13.59 6.29
N GLY A 123 12.96 14.86 6.55
CA GLY A 123 13.85 15.69 5.73
C GLY A 123 13.19 16.30 4.49
N LEU A 124 11.86 16.42 4.46
CA LEU A 124 11.13 17.14 3.43
C LEU A 124 10.42 18.36 3.98
N THR A 125 10.24 19.35 3.12
CA THR A 125 9.30 20.45 3.36
C THR A 125 7.86 20.00 3.03
N TYR A 126 6.88 20.70 3.60
CA TYR A 126 5.48 20.46 3.27
C TYR A 126 5.18 20.67 1.78
N ASP A 127 5.84 21.63 1.12
CA ASP A 127 5.67 21.90 -0.30
C ASP A 127 6.28 20.79 -1.19
N GLU A 128 7.49 20.29 -0.86
CA GLU A 128 8.05 19.12 -1.54
C GLU A 128 7.13 17.90 -1.39
N TYR A 129 6.48 17.74 -0.24
CA TYR A 129 5.51 16.67 -0.04
C TYR A 129 4.23 16.87 -0.86
N LYS A 130 3.70 18.10 -0.94
CA LYS A 130 2.55 18.42 -1.82
C LYS A 130 2.86 18.09 -3.27
N GLU A 131 4.05 18.42 -3.75
CA GLU A 131 4.49 18.13 -5.12
C GLU A 131 4.54 16.61 -5.37
N ARG A 132 5.06 15.83 -4.42
CA ARG A 132 5.05 14.36 -4.53
C ARG A 132 3.64 13.79 -4.62
N ILE A 133 2.71 14.30 -3.80
CA ILE A 133 1.30 13.88 -3.87
C ILE A 133 0.67 14.29 -5.21
N TYR A 134 1.00 15.48 -5.72
CA TYR A 134 0.56 15.93 -7.04
C TYR A 134 1.04 14.97 -8.14
N GLU A 135 2.33 14.64 -8.18
CA GLU A 135 2.90 13.70 -9.15
C GLU A 135 2.25 12.31 -9.06
N GLN A 136 2.03 11.80 -7.85
CA GLN A 136 1.35 10.51 -7.65
C GLN A 136 -0.09 10.50 -8.19
N ILE A 137 -0.85 11.57 -7.95
CA ILE A 137 -2.21 11.71 -8.48
C ILE A 137 -2.17 11.79 -10.01
N LEU A 138 -1.24 12.58 -10.56
CA LEU A 138 -1.08 12.77 -11.99
C LEU A 138 -0.75 11.45 -12.71
N ALA A 139 0.21 10.70 -12.17
CA ALA A 139 0.60 9.39 -12.67
C ALA A 139 -0.57 8.37 -12.59
N SER A 140 -1.28 8.32 -11.46
CA SER A 140 -2.44 7.45 -11.29
C SER A 140 -3.56 7.75 -12.30
N LYS A 141 -3.86 9.03 -12.54
CA LYS A 141 -4.83 9.44 -13.58
C LYS A 141 -4.39 8.99 -14.97
N ALA A 142 -3.12 9.11 -15.30
CA ALA A 142 -2.58 8.69 -16.59
C ALA A 142 -2.76 7.18 -16.81
N VAL A 143 -2.40 6.35 -15.82
CA VAL A 143 -2.59 4.90 -15.88
C VAL A 143 -4.06 4.53 -16.05
N ASN A 144 -4.95 5.16 -15.27
CA ASN A 144 -6.39 4.91 -15.35
C ASN A 144 -6.96 5.23 -16.74
N LEU A 145 -6.56 6.35 -17.35
CA LEU A 145 -7.03 6.71 -18.68
C LEU A 145 -6.37 5.87 -19.79
N ALA A 146 -5.09 5.54 -19.67
CA ALA A 146 -4.37 4.81 -20.71
C ALA A 146 -4.72 3.32 -20.76
N VAL A 147 -5.00 2.71 -19.59
CA VAL A 147 -5.21 1.27 -19.41
C VAL A 147 -6.62 0.97 -18.93
N ALA A 148 -6.98 1.38 -17.71
CA ALA A 148 -8.20 0.93 -17.04
C ALA A 148 -9.47 1.31 -17.81
N SER A 149 -9.50 2.48 -18.44
CA SER A 149 -10.64 2.94 -19.26
C SER A 149 -10.90 2.09 -20.51
N LYS A 150 -9.92 1.29 -20.95
CA LYS A 150 -10.00 0.43 -22.13
C LYS A 150 -10.29 -1.03 -21.79
N ILE A 151 -10.27 -1.39 -20.50
CA ILE A 151 -10.60 -2.75 -20.06
C ILE A 151 -12.12 -2.87 -20.05
N ILE A 152 -12.64 -3.74 -20.92
CA ILE A 152 -14.04 -4.14 -20.93
C ILE A 152 -14.05 -5.58 -20.45
N VAL A 153 -14.71 -5.84 -19.32
CA VAL A 153 -14.97 -7.19 -18.83
C VAL A 153 -16.37 -7.55 -19.27
N THR A 154 -16.51 -8.58 -20.11
CA THR A 154 -17.83 -9.02 -20.59
C THR A 154 -18.44 -10.05 -19.64
N ASP A 155 -19.73 -10.30 -19.80
CA ASP A 155 -20.42 -11.37 -19.05
C ASP A 155 -19.81 -12.74 -19.39
N GLU A 156 -19.37 -12.95 -20.64
CA GLU A 156 -18.67 -14.18 -21.04
C GLU A 156 -17.32 -14.35 -20.34
N ASP A 157 -16.55 -13.27 -20.13
CA ASP A 157 -15.30 -13.33 -19.37
C ASP A 157 -15.55 -13.72 -17.91
N ILE A 158 -16.63 -13.19 -17.33
CA ILE A 158 -17.07 -13.52 -15.97
C ILE A 158 -17.49 -14.99 -15.91
N ASP A 159 -18.32 -15.45 -16.84
CA ASP A 159 -18.79 -16.83 -16.90
C ASP A 159 -17.65 -17.82 -17.15
N ALA A 160 -16.69 -17.48 -18.01
CA ALA A 160 -15.49 -18.27 -18.25
C ALA A 160 -14.64 -18.37 -16.98
N TYR A 161 -14.39 -17.24 -16.31
CA TYR A 161 -13.66 -17.20 -15.05
C TYR A 161 -14.37 -18.02 -13.97
N LEU A 162 -15.68 -17.84 -13.78
CA LEU A 162 -16.47 -18.61 -12.82
C LEU A 162 -16.49 -20.10 -13.15
N LYS A 163 -16.47 -20.48 -14.43
CA LYS A 163 -16.44 -21.88 -14.87
C LYS A 163 -15.09 -22.54 -14.63
N GLU A 164 -14.00 -21.82 -14.83
CA GLU A 164 -12.63 -22.28 -14.59
C GLU A 164 -12.30 -22.30 -13.09
N ASN A 165 -12.86 -21.36 -12.33
CA ASN A 165 -12.62 -21.19 -10.90
C ASN A 165 -13.79 -21.70 -10.03
N LYS A 166 -14.56 -22.69 -10.52
CA LYS A 166 -15.70 -23.31 -9.79
C LYS A 166 -15.35 -23.84 -8.40
N GLY A 167 -14.07 -24.15 -8.15
CA GLY A 167 -13.56 -24.60 -6.84
C GLY A 167 -13.03 -23.49 -5.92
N SER A 168 -12.96 -22.23 -6.39
CA SER A 168 -12.49 -21.08 -5.59
C SER A 168 -13.63 -20.25 -4.98
N SER A 169 -14.89 -20.60 -5.26
CA SER A 169 -15.97 -20.25 -4.34
C SER A 169 -15.74 -21.03 -3.05
N ALA A 170 -15.07 -20.39 -2.08
CA ALA A 170 -14.98 -20.89 -0.72
C ALA A 170 -16.33 -21.49 -0.32
N GLU A 171 -16.35 -22.77 0.07
CA GLU A 171 -17.58 -23.48 0.43
C GLU A 171 -18.30 -22.69 1.53
N GLY A 172 -19.31 -21.92 1.10
CA GLY A 172 -20.16 -21.14 1.97
C GLY A 172 -21.31 -22.02 2.43
N TYR A 173 -21.42 -22.22 3.73
CA TYR A 173 -22.54 -22.95 4.32
C TYR A 173 -23.59 -21.95 4.76
N ARG A 174 -24.87 -22.22 4.46
CA ARG A 174 -25.96 -21.51 5.09
C ARG A 174 -26.28 -22.17 6.42
N LEU A 175 -25.97 -21.49 7.51
CA LEU A 175 -26.05 -22.05 8.86
C LEU A 175 -27.21 -21.46 9.66
N ARG A 176 -27.77 -22.29 10.54
CA ARG A 176 -28.67 -21.85 11.60
C ARG A 176 -28.10 -22.26 12.95
N GLN A 177 -28.24 -21.40 13.94
CA GLN A 177 -27.68 -21.62 15.28
C GLN A 177 -28.70 -21.34 16.39
N ILE A 178 -28.68 -22.19 17.41
CA ILE A 178 -29.29 -21.93 18.70
C ILE A 178 -28.18 -21.60 19.70
N PHE A 179 -28.04 -20.33 20.03
CA PHE A 179 -27.07 -19.85 21.02
C PHE A 179 -27.68 -19.84 22.42
N LEU A 180 -26.94 -20.29 23.44
CA LEU A 180 -27.33 -20.26 24.86
C LEU A 180 -26.23 -19.54 25.65
N VAL A 181 -26.61 -18.56 26.48
CA VAL A 181 -25.65 -17.75 27.24
C VAL A 181 -25.28 -18.45 28.54
N LYS A 182 -23.98 -18.69 28.74
CA LYS A 182 -23.40 -19.09 30.01
C LYS A 182 -22.83 -17.88 30.73
N ARG A 183 -23.40 -17.51 31.89
CA ARG A 183 -22.98 -16.33 32.67
C ARG A 183 -22.09 -16.72 33.86
N SER A 184 -22.25 -17.94 34.37
CA SER A 184 -21.41 -18.47 35.45
C SER A 184 -21.22 -20.00 35.33
N PRO A 185 -20.29 -20.61 36.09
CA PRO A 185 -20.12 -22.07 36.11
C PRO A 185 -21.37 -22.85 36.54
N GLU A 186 -22.19 -22.27 37.41
CA GLU A 186 -23.42 -22.88 37.96
C GLU A 186 -24.52 -23.03 36.90
N ASP A 187 -24.46 -22.25 35.81
CA ASP A 187 -25.39 -22.35 34.68
C ASP A 187 -25.29 -23.68 33.93
N ASN A 188 -24.19 -24.43 34.06
CA ASN A 188 -23.97 -25.66 33.29
C ASN A 188 -25.14 -26.64 33.38
N LYS A 189 -25.68 -26.85 34.59
CA LYS A 189 -26.79 -27.79 34.81
C LYS A 189 -28.08 -27.31 34.11
N ARG A 190 -28.38 -26.02 34.21
CA ARG A 190 -29.52 -25.36 33.54
C ARG A 190 -29.39 -25.43 32.02
N ILE A 191 -28.22 -25.11 31.49
CA ILE A 191 -27.94 -25.12 30.04
C ILE A 191 -28.05 -26.54 29.50
N LEU A 192 -27.46 -27.54 30.17
CA LEU A 192 -27.57 -28.95 29.75
C LEU A 192 -29.01 -29.45 29.74
N GLN A 193 -29.84 -29.03 30.71
CA GLN A 193 -31.27 -29.33 30.69
C GLN A 193 -31.98 -28.67 29.50
N LYS A 194 -31.70 -27.39 29.21
CA LYS A 194 -32.23 -26.71 28.02
C LYS A 194 -31.83 -27.40 26.73
N VAL A 195 -30.56 -27.79 26.59
CA VAL A 195 -30.06 -28.53 25.42
C VAL A 195 -30.81 -29.85 25.23
N LYS A 196 -31.07 -30.60 26.30
CA LYS A 196 -31.86 -31.84 26.23
C LYS A 196 -33.26 -31.58 25.68
N VAL A 197 -33.96 -30.58 26.21
CA VAL A 197 -35.30 -30.20 25.75
C VAL A 197 -35.28 -29.76 24.27
N ILE A 198 -34.34 -28.89 23.88
CA ILE A 198 -34.13 -28.46 22.49
C ILE A 198 -33.94 -29.66 21.57
N MET A 199 -33.06 -30.61 21.95
CA MET A 199 -32.78 -31.80 21.16
C MET A 199 -33.98 -32.74 21.06
N GLU A 200 -34.82 -32.84 22.09
CA GLU A 200 -36.06 -33.61 22.03
C GLU A 200 -37.05 -33.01 21.00
N HIS A 201 -37.21 -31.69 20.99
CA HIS A 201 -38.05 -31.00 20.00
C HIS A 201 -37.52 -31.22 18.57
N LEU A 202 -36.22 -31.04 18.36
CA LEU A 202 -35.58 -31.25 17.05
C LEU A 202 -35.68 -32.71 16.59
N LYS A 203 -35.47 -33.69 17.48
CA LYS A 203 -35.60 -35.12 17.17
C LYS A 203 -37.04 -35.55 16.84
N LYS A 204 -38.04 -34.84 17.38
CA LYS A 204 -39.45 -35.03 17.04
C LYS A 204 -39.84 -34.39 15.69
N GLY A 205 -38.90 -33.73 15.02
CA GLY A 205 -39.11 -33.10 13.71
C GLY A 205 -39.69 -31.69 13.77
N GLU A 206 -39.67 -31.02 14.94
CA GLU A 206 -40.08 -29.61 15.01
C GLU A 206 -39.10 -28.74 14.18
N PRO A 207 -39.61 -27.77 13.38
CA PRO A 207 -38.77 -26.92 12.55
C PRO A 207 -37.70 -26.17 13.36
N PHE A 208 -36.45 -26.18 12.87
CA PHE A 208 -35.31 -25.61 13.60
C PHE A 208 -35.49 -24.12 13.91
N ASP A 209 -36.07 -23.36 12.97
CA ASP A 209 -36.38 -21.94 13.14
C ASP A 209 -37.38 -21.69 14.27
N THR A 210 -38.39 -22.54 14.41
CA THR A 210 -39.38 -22.48 15.50
C THR A 210 -38.70 -22.75 16.85
N VAL A 211 -37.83 -23.77 16.89
CA VAL A 211 -37.07 -24.11 18.11
C VAL A 211 -36.07 -23.01 18.45
N ALA A 212 -35.40 -22.43 17.45
CA ALA A 212 -34.45 -21.33 17.63
C ALA A 212 -35.14 -20.05 18.11
N LEU A 213 -36.31 -19.73 17.57
CA LEU A 213 -37.14 -18.60 18.01
C LEU A 213 -37.55 -18.75 19.48
N ARG A 214 -37.86 -19.97 19.93
CA ARG A 214 -38.31 -20.24 21.29
C ARG A 214 -37.16 -20.30 22.31
N TYR A 215 -36.02 -20.88 21.94
CA TYR A 215 -34.99 -21.25 22.92
C TYR A 215 -33.65 -20.56 22.73
N SER A 216 -33.36 -19.94 21.58
CA SER A 216 -32.09 -19.25 21.39
C SER A 216 -32.06 -17.93 22.13
N GLU A 217 -30.95 -17.68 22.81
CA GLU A 217 -30.64 -16.44 23.53
C GLU A 217 -29.66 -15.56 22.70
N GLY A 218 -29.43 -15.89 21.42
CA GLY A 218 -28.53 -15.16 20.52
C GLY A 218 -29.24 -14.09 19.68
N PRO A 219 -28.47 -13.19 19.05
CA PRO A 219 -29.02 -12.06 18.29
C PRO A 219 -29.87 -12.47 17.06
N ASN A 220 -29.69 -13.69 16.55
CA ASN A 220 -30.43 -14.20 15.40
C ASN A 220 -31.66 -15.05 15.78
N ALA A 221 -32.00 -15.18 17.06
CA ALA A 221 -33.14 -15.99 17.52
C ALA A 221 -34.46 -15.59 16.83
N SER A 222 -34.73 -14.29 16.72
CA SER A 222 -35.92 -13.74 16.05
C SER A 222 -35.99 -14.05 14.54
N ARG A 223 -34.86 -14.41 13.93
CA ARG A 223 -34.74 -14.84 12.52
C ARG A 223 -34.57 -16.35 12.39
N GLY A 224 -35.07 -17.12 13.36
CA GLY A 224 -34.98 -18.58 13.36
C GLY A 224 -33.54 -19.10 13.48
N GLY A 225 -32.64 -18.29 14.04
CA GLY A 225 -31.22 -18.61 14.18
C GLY A 225 -30.41 -18.48 12.89
N ASP A 226 -30.95 -17.90 11.81
CA ASP A 226 -30.25 -17.77 10.52
C ASP A 226 -29.02 -16.86 10.64
N LEU A 227 -27.87 -17.41 10.26
CA LEU A 227 -26.59 -16.71 10.23
C LEU A 227 -26.22 -16.24 8.82
N GLY A 228 -27.00 -16.63 7.80
CA GLY A 228 -26.68 -16.39 6.40
C GLY A 228 -25.61 -17.35 5.88
N PHE A 229 -24.98 -16.96 4.76
CA PHE A 229 -23.86 -17.70 4.17
C PHE A 229 -22.56 -17.35 4.89
N ILE A 230 -21.92 -18.36 5.48
CA ILE A 230 -20.65 -18.23 6.19
C ILE A 230 -19.63 -19.16 5.52
N LYS A 231 -18.42 -18.67 5.28
CA LYS A 231 -17.30 -19.49 4.80
C LYS A 231 -16.71 -20.28 5.96
N LYS A 232 -16.20 -21.48 5.70
CA LYS A 232 -15.58 -22.31 6.74
C LYS A 232 -14.47 -21.58 7.51
N GLU A 233 -13.72 -20.70 6.84
CA GLU A 233 -12.65 -19.91 7.48
C GLU A 233 -13.15 -18.85 8.46
N ASP A 234 -14.41 -18.40 8.31
CA ASP A 234 -15.01 -17.36 9.14
C ASP A 234 -15.67 -17.95 10.41
N LEU A 235 -15.75 -19.28 10.51
CA LEU A 235 -16.27 -19.97 11.70
C LEU A 235 -15.20 -20.04 12.78
N ALA A 236 -15.61 -19.78 14.03
CA ALA A 236 -14.76 -20.05 15.19
C ALA A 236 -14.38 -21.55 15.22
N PRO A 237 -13.11 -21.88 15.54
CA PRO A 237 -12.62 -23.26 15.58
C PRO A 237 -13.33 -24.13 16.63
#